data_AF-A0A9X2L686-F1
#
_entry.id   AF-A0A9X2L686-F1
#
_cell.length_a   1.000
_cell.length_b   1.000
_cell.length_c   1.000
_cell.angle_alpha   90.00
_cell.angle_beta   90.00
_cell.angle_gamma   90.00
#
_symmetry.space_group_name_H-M   'P 1'
#
loop_
_entity.id
_entity.type
_entity.pdbx_description
1 polymer ?
#
loop_
_entity_poly.entity_id
_entity_poly.type
_entity_poly.pdbx_seq_one_letter_code
_entity_poly.pdbx_strand_id
1 'polypeptide(L)'
;MLEPRSLEFIKEDPSTPKTQLVIVTGFLVLAAIFDSEVIAYLALIVGLLSFIPPIGDRIVWGWYKLAEGLGWFNSRVLLSLVYYLVVTPIALLFRLFGNDPLLLKDTKGSMYNYREHTYTKEDLENPW
;
A
#
# COMPACT_ATOMS: atom_id res chain seq x y z
N MET A 1 3.79 10.28 10.10
CA MET A 1 4.48 9.07 10.56
C MET A 1 3.60 8.48 11.65
N LEU A 2 3.01 7.29 11.46
CA LEU A 2 2.24 6.67 12.55
C LEU A 2 3.22 6.36 13.68
N GLU A 3 2.86 6.67 14.93
CA GLU A 3 3.69 6.28 16.07
C GLU A 3 3.87 4.76 16.06
N PRO A 4 5.09 4.26 16.32
CA PRO A 4 5.30 2.83 16.39
C PRO A 4 4.43 2.28 17.52
N ARG A 5 3.61 1.27 17.23
CA ARG A 5 2.82 0.53 18.22
C ARG A 5 3.76 -0.24 19.14
N SER A 6 4.41 0.46 20.07
CA SER A 6 5.31 -0.07 21.08
C SER A 6 4.52 -0.79 22.17
N LEU A 7 5.19 -1.59 22.99
CA LEU A 7 4.53 -2.27 24.12
C LEU A 7 3.95 -1.27 25.14
N GLU A 8 4.64 -0.14 25.33
CA GLU A 8 4.17 0.94 26.21
C GLU A 8 2.88 1.57 25.67
N PHE A 9 2.83 1.85 24.36
CA PHE A 9 1.62 2.35 23.71
C PHE A 9 0.44 1.37 23.89
N ILE A 10 0.66 0.08 23.68
CA ILE A 10 -0.40 -0.94 23.77
C ILE A 10 -0.95 -1.07 25.19
N LYS A 11 -0.08 -0.92 26.19
CA LYS A 11 -0.46 -0.98 27.60
C LYS A 11 -1.36 0.19 28.01
N GLU A 12 -1.19 1.35 27.39
CA GLU A 12 -1.99 2.55 27.65
C GLU A 12 -3.23 2.66 26.74
N ASP A 13 -3.29 1.88 25.65
CA ASP A 13 -4.37 1.91 24.67
C ASP A 13 -5.66 1.24 25.22
N PRO A 14 -6.76 1.98 25.37
CA PRO A 14 -8.03 1.43 25.87
C PRO A 14 -8.68 0.46 24.88
N SER A 15 -8.20 0.38 23.64
CA SER A 15 -8.72 -0.55 22.63
C SER A 15 -8.08 -1.94 22.69
N THR A 16 -6.99 -2.13 23.45
CA THR A 16 -6.27 -3.41 23.58
C THR A 16 -7.18 -4.58 23.95
N PRO A 17 -8.10 -4.50 24.94
CA PRO A 17 -9.01 -5.59 25.28
C PRO A 17 -9.97 -5.94 24.13
N LYS A 18 -10.40 -4.95 23.33
CA LYS A 18 -11.25 -5.19 22.16
C LYS A 18 -10.47 -5.95 21.10
N THR A 19 -9.22 -5.57 20.85
CA THR A 19 -8.34 -6.26 19.90
C THR A 19 -8.08 -7.71 20.31
N GLN A 20 -7.84 -7.95 21.61
CA GLN A 20 -7.73 -9.30 22.16
C GLN A 20 -8.98 -10.14 21.87
N LEU A 21 -10.17 -9.58 22.13
CA LEU A 21 -11.43 -10.25 21.85
C LEU A 21 -11.62 -10.52 20.35
N VAL A 22 -11.26 -9.58 19.48
CA VAL A 22 -11.32 -9.74 18.02
C VAL A 22 -10.40 -10.87 17.55
N ILE A 23 -9.18 -10.98 18.11
CA ILE A 23 -8.25 -12.06 17.79
C ILE A 23 -8.85 -13.42 18.17
N VAL A 24 -9.37 -13.54 19.40
CA VAL A 24 -9.99 -14.79 19.89
C VAL A 24 -11.22 -15.15 19.05
N THR A 25 -12.09 -14.17 18.79
CA THR A 25 -13.29 -14.36 17.97
C THR A 25 -12.91 -14.79 16.55
N GLY A 26 -11.88 -14.17 15.96
CA GLY A 26 -11.36 -14.54 14.65
C GLY A 26 -10.89 -15.98 14.59
N PHE A 27 -10.11 -16.43 15.58
CA PHE A 27 -9.69 -17.83 15.66
C PHE A 27 -10.86 -18.81 15.85
N LEU A 28 -11.87 -18.44 16.64
CA LEU A 28 -13.08 -19.27 16.80
C LEU A 28 -13.89 -19.37 15.49
N VAL A 29 -14.04 -18.26 14.76
CA VAL A 29 -14.69 -18.26 13.44
C VAL A 29 -13.92 -19.15 12.46
N LEU A 30 -12.58 -19.07 12.45
CA LEU A 30 -11.76 -19.96 11.65
C LEU A 30 -11.96 -21.43 12.08
N ALA A 31 -11.96 -21.73 13.37
CA ALA A 31 -12.20 -23.08 13.87
C ALA A 31 -13.55 -23.63 13.39
N ALA A 32 -14.60 -22.81 13.38
CA ALA A 32 -15.92 -23.19 12.90
C ALA A 32 -15.98 -23.41 11.37
N ILE A 33 -15.25 -22.62 10.58
CA ILE A 33 -15.19 -22.79 9.11
C ILE A 33 -14.42 -24.06 8.73
N PHE A 34 -13.34 -24.36 9.45
CA PHE A 34 -12.47 -25.51 9.16
C PHE A 34 -12.86 -26.78 9.93
N ASP A 35 -13.92 -26.73 10.73
CA ASP A 35 -14.40 -27.80 11.62
C ASP A 35 -13.26 -28.48 12.41
N SER A 36 -12.33 -27.66 12.89
CA SER A 36 -11.07 -28.12 13.48
C SER A 36 -11.04 -27.88 14.98
N GLU A 37 -11.12 -28.97 15.74
CA GLU A 37 -11.01 -28.94 17.21
C GLU A 37 -9.66 -28.37 17.67
N VAL A 38 -8.58 -28.59 16.91
CA VAL A 38 -7.25 -28.06 17.22
C VAL A 38 -7.25 -26.52 17.22
N ILE A 39 -7.89 -25.89 16.23
CA ILE A 39 -7.97 -24.43 16.15
C ILE A 39 -8.85 -23.89 17.28
N ALA A 40 -9.92 -24.60 17.65
CA ALA A 40 -10.76 -24.24 18.79
C ALA A 40 -9.99 -24.29 20.12
N TYR A 41 -9.20 -25.34 20.38
CA TYR A 41 -8.34 -25.42 21.56
C TYR A 41 -7.29 -24.31 21.59
N LEU A 42 -6.68 -24.00 20.44
CA LEU A 42 -5.73 -22.88 20.33
C LEU A 42 -6.40 -21.54 20.62
N ALA A 43 -7.60 -21.29 20.08
CA ALA A 43 -8.37 -20.07 20.35
C ALA A 43 -8.67 -19.91 21.85
N LEU A 44 -9.03 -21.02 22.51
CA LEU A 44 -9.29 -21.05 23.94
C LEU A 44 -8.01 -20.75 24.75
N ILE A 45 -6.88 -21.37 24.41
CA ILE A 45 -5.59 -21.11 25.05
C ILE A 45 -5.19 -19.64 24.87
N VAL A 46 -5.28 -19.10 23.66
CA VAL A 46 -4.97 -17.69 23.36
C VAL A 46 -5.87 -16.75 24.15
N GLY A 47 -7.17 -17.07 24.25
CA GLY A 47 -8.13 -16.30 25.05
C GLY A 47 -7.80 -16.31 26.54
N LEU A 48 -7.48 -17.47 27.10
CA LEU A 48 -7.08 -17.58 28.51
C LEU A 48 -5.77 -16.83 28.79
N LEU A 49 -4.77 -16.96 27.91
CA LEU A 49 -3.49 -16.25 28.04
C LEU A 49 -3.64 -14.73 27.92
N SER A 50 -4.68 -14.25 27.21
CA SER A 50 -4.94 -12.83 27.04
C SER A 50 -5.31 -12.12 28.35
N PHE A 51 -5.90 -12.84 29.32
CA PHE A 51 -6.21 -12.28 30.63
C PHE A 51 -4.97 -11.95 31.48
N ILE A 52 -3.79 -12.45 31.10
CA ILE A 52 -2.53 -12.14 31.75
C ILE A 52 -1.95 -10.89 31.05
N PRO A 53 -1.97 -9.69 31.68
CA PRO A 53 -1.64 -8.43 31.00
C PRO A 53 -0.33 -8.43 30.21
N PRO A 54 0.84 -8.88 30.75
CA PRO A 54 2.08 -8.86 30.00
C PRO A 54 2.11 -9.83 28.80
N ILE A 55 1.24 -10.84 28.77
CA ILE A 55 1.14 -11.81 27.67
C ILE A 55 0.12 -11.30 26.63
N GLY A 56 -1.05 -10.84 27.09
CA GLY A 56 -2.08 -10.24 26.23
C GLY A 56 -1.54 -9.07 25.40
N ASP A 57 -0.75 -8.19 26.01
CA ASP A 57 -0.17 -7.03 25.32
C ASP A 57 0.83 -7.46 24.24
N ARG A 58 1.61 -8.53 24.49
CA ARG A 58 2.55 -9.09 23.50
C ARG A 58 1.84 -9.77 22.33
N ILE A 59 0.70 -10.42 22.59
CA ILE A 59 -0.13 -11.02 21.54
C ILE A 59 -0.65 -9.91 20.60
N VAL A 60 -1.19 -8.82 21.17
CA VAL A 60 -1.67 -7.67 20.41
C VAL A 60 -0.53 -6.98 19.66
N TRP A 61 0.64 -6.87 20.27
CA TRP A 61 1.84 -6.34 19.62
C TRP A 61 2.24 -7.17 18.40
N GLY A 62 2.28 -8.50 18.55
CA GLY A 62 2.55 -9.42 17.44
C GLY A 62 1.52 -9.28 16.32
N TRP A 63 0.24 -9.16 16.67
CA TRP A 63 -0.84 -8.91 15.71
C TRP A 63 -0.64 -7.60 14.93
N TYR A 64 -0.29 -6.51 15.60
CA TYR A 64 0.00 -5.25 14.92
C TYR A 64 1.22 -5.34 14.01
N LYS A 65 2.26 -6.07 14.40
CA LYS A 65 3.44 -6.31 13.55
C LYS A 65 3.11 -7.08 12.29
N LEU A 66 2.24 -8.10 12.39
CA LEU A 66 1.73 -8.81 11.22
C LEU A 66 0.92 -7.87 10.31
N ALA A 67 0.04 -7.05 10.88
CA ALA A 67 -0.74 -6.08 10.12
C ALA A 67 0.14 -5.03 9.39
N GLU A 68 1.21 -4.57 10.04
CA GLU A 68 2.20 -3.66 9.44
C GLU A 68 2.91 -4.31 8.25
N GLY A 69 3.36 -5.56 8.40
CA GLY A 69 3.97 -6.33 7.31
C GLY A 69 3.00 -6.56 6.14
N LEU A 70 1.75 -6.89 6.44
CA LEU A 70 0.71 -7.07 5.43
C LEU A 70 0.38 -5.76 4.71
N GLY A 71 0.33 -4.63 5.43
CA GLY A 71 0.10 -3.30 4.85
C GLY A 71 1.25 -2.88 3.92
N TRP A 72 2.49 -3.14 4.31
CA TRP A 72 3.66 -2.91 3.47
C TRP A 72 3.62 -3.76 2.20
N PHE A 73 3.23 -5.03 2.30
CA PHE A 73 3.08 -5.89 1.13
C PHE A 73 1.94 -5.42 0.23
N ASN A 74 0.77 -5.16 0.80
CA ASN A 74 -0.42 -4.72 0.08
C ASN A 74 -0.19 -3.42 -0.71
N SER A 75 0.48 -2.44 -0.12
CA SER A 75 0.77 -1.17 -0.81
C SER A 75 1.63 -1.37 -2.07
N ARG A 76 2.60 -2.29 -2.03
CA ARG A 76 3.43 -2.66 -3.18
C ARG A 76 2.64 -3.44 -4.22
N VAL A 77 1.88 -4.44 -3.80
CA VAL A 77 1.07 -5.25 -4.71
C VAL A 77 0.07 -4.39 -5.44
N LEU A 78 -0.66 -3.52 -4.72
CA LEU A 78 -1.67 -2.66 -5.31
C LEU A 78 -1.05 -1.66 -6.29
N LEU A 79 0.08 -1.03 -5.93
CA LEU A 79 0.80 -0.13 -6.82
C LEU A 79 1.31 -0.85 -8.08
N SER A 80 1.93 -2.02 -7.92
CA SER A 80 2.38 -2.84 -9.05
C SER A 80 1.23 -3.25 -9.96
N LEU A 81 0.09 -3.66 -9.37
CA LEU A 81 -1.08 -4.07 -10.12
C LEU A 81 -1.65 -2.90 -10.94
N VAL A 82 -1.80 -1.72 -10.34
CA VAL A 82 -2.23 -0.50 -11.05
C VAL A 82 -1.23 -0.13 -12.16
N TYR A 83 0.07 -0.19 -11.88
CA TYR A 83 1.09 0.12 -12.88
C TYR A 83 1.02 -0.83 -14.09
N TYR A 84 0.92 -2.14 -13.87
CA TYR A 84 0.91 -3.11 -14.95
C TYR A 84 -0.44 -3.22 -15.67
N LEU A 85 -1.57 -3.06 -14.98
CA LEU A 85 -2.89 -3.20 -15.59
C LEU A 85 -3.45 -1.92 -16.18
N VAL A 86 -2.99 -0.75 -15.72
CA VAL A 86 -3.52 0.55 -16.17
C VAL A 86 -2.43 1.36 -16.88
N VAL A 87 -1.34 1.69 -16.18
CA VAL A 87 -0.33 2.60 -16.71
C VAL A 87 0.42 2.00 -17.91
N THR A 88 0.81 0.73 -17.80
CA THR A 88 1.58 0.02 -18.83
C THR A 88 0.81 -0.13 -20.13
N PRO A 89 -0.46 -0.61 -20.16
CA PRO A 89 -1.21 -0.67 -21.41
C PRO A 89 -1.48 0.71 -21.99
N ILE A 90 -1.73 1.74 -21.18
CA ILE A 90 -1.85 3.12 -21.67
C ILE A 90 -0.55 3.54 -22.36
N ALA A 91 0.61 3.33 -21.74
CA ALA A 91 1.90 3.67 -22.33
C ALA A 91 2.18 2.88 -23.63
N LEU A 92 1.79 1.60 -23.68
CA LEU A 92 1.90 0.78 -24.89
C LEU A 92 0.97 1.28 -26.01
N LEU A 93 -0.27 1.64 -25.68
CA LEU A 93 -1.21 2.24 -26.63
C LEU A 93 -0.68 3.57 -27.16
N PHE A 94 -0.12 4.44 -26.30
CA PHE A 94 0.58 5.65 -26.75
C PHE A 94 1.72 5.33 -27.72
N ARG A 95 2.55 4.33 -27.40
CA ARG A 95 3.67 3.92 -28.26
C ARG A 95 3.21 3.33 -29.59
N LEU A 96 2.05 2.67 -29.63
CA LEU A 96 1.47 2.06 -30.83
C LEU A 96 0.71 3.07 -31.69
N PHE A 97 -0.12 3.93 -31.08
CA PHE A 97 -1.11 4.75 -31.76
C PHE A 97 -0.75 6.22 -31.91
N GLY A 98 0.24 6.78 -31.22
CA GLY A 98 0.56 8.17 -31.53
C GLY A 98 1.55 8.94 -30.68
N ASN A 99 2.22 9.80 -31.45
CA ASN A 99 3.15 10.86 -31.15
C ASN A 99 4.53 10.45 -30.65
N ASP A 100 5.51 10.93 -31.41
CA ASP A 100 6.90 11.07 -31.00
C ASP A 100 7.12 12.54 -30.58
N PRO A 101 6.58 12.97 -29.43
CA PRO A 101 6.71 14.36 -28.98
C PRO A 101 8.17 14.74 -28.72
N LEU A 102 9.03 13.74 -28.51
CA LEU A 102 10.45 13.92 -28.30
C LEU A 102 11.25 13.89 -29.61
N LEU A 103 10.60 13.73 -30.77
CA LEU A 103 11.23 13.64 -32.09
C LEU A 103 12.38 12.61 -32.12
N LEU A 104 12.30 11.54 -31.33
CA LEU A 104 13.32 10.51 -31.19
C LEU A 104 13.57 9.74 -32.50
N LYS A 105 12.62 9.76 -33.42
CA LYS A 105 12.72 9.20 -34.77
C LYS A 105 13.24 10.20 -35.79
N ASP A 106 13.45 11.48 -35.42
CA ASP A 106 14.04 12.47 -36.31
C ASP A 106 15.52 12.14 -36.53
N THR A 107 15.91 11.92 -37.78
CA THR A 107 17.29 11.59 -38.17
C THR A 107 18.15 12.82 -38.41
N LYS A 108 17.61 14.02 -38.18
CA LYS A 108 18.40 15.25 -38.25
C LYS A 108 19.46 15.23 -37.14
N GLY A 109 20.72 15.50 -37.50
CA GLY A 109 21.82 15.61 -36.53
C GLY A 109 21.72 16.81 -35.58
N SER A 110 20.61 17.57 -35.62
CA SER A 110 20.34 18.73 -34.79
C SER A 110 18.86 18.84 -34.49
N MET A 111 18.52 19.14 -33.23
CA MET A 111 17.16 19.47 -32.78
C MET A 111 16.75 20.90 -33.14
N TYR A 112 17.64 21.67 -33.78
CA TYR A 112 17.36 23.04 -34.17
C TYR A 112 16.34 23.07 -35.32
N ASN A 113 15.15 23.61 -35.03
CA ASN A 113 14.13 23.86 -36.03
C ASN A 113 14.14 25.35 -36.38
N TYR A 114 14.29 25.66 -37.67
CA TYR A 114 14.12 27.03 -38.16
C TYR A 114 12.66 27.45 -37.93
N ARG A 115 12.44 28.42 -37.04
CA ARG A 115 11.14 29.08 -36.87
C ARG A 115 11.11 30.27 -37.81
N GLU A 116 10.42 30.12 -38.95
CA GLU A 116 10.05 31.26 -39.79
C GLU A 116 8.83 31.97 -39.19
N HIS A 117 9.04 32.60 -38.03
CA HIS A 117 8.03 33.42 -37.38
C HIS A 117 8.42 34.89 -37.48
N THR A 118 7.49 35.72 -37.95
CA THR A 118 7.71 37.17 -38.03
C THR A 118 7.28 37.77 -36.71
N TYR A 119 8.24 38.14 -35.87
CA TYR A 119 7.97 38.64 -34.52
C TYR A 119 7.07 39.89 -34.55
N THR A 120 5.95 39.84 -33.83
CA THR A 120 5.07 41.00 -33.64
C THR A 120 5.24 41.59 -32.25
N LYS A 121 4.60 42.73 -32.00
CA LYS A 121 4.69 43.43 -30.72
C LYS A 121 4.10 42.58 -29.57
N GLU A 122 3.08 41.78 -29.87
CA GLU A 122 2.45 40.86 -28.91
C GLU A 122 3.41 39.77 -28.42
N ASP A 123 4.36 39.31 -29.24
CA ASP A 123 5.37 38.32 -28.86
C ASP A 123 6.38 38.88 -27.83
N LEU A 124 6.53 40.21 -27.77
CA LEU A 124 7.37 40.87 -26.77
C LEU A 124 6.68 40.98 -25.41
N GLU A 125 5.34 40.90 -25.38
CA GLU A 125 4.56 40.92 -24.14
C GLU A 125 4.51 39.54 -23.48
N ASN A 126 4.54 38.45 -24.28
CA ASN A 126 4.66 37.07 -23.78
C ASN A 126 5.74 36.29 -24.56
N PRO A 127 7.00 36.36 -24.11
CA PRO A 127 8.15 35.80 -24.84
C PRO A 127 8.33 34.27 -24.71
N TRP A 128 7.42 33.57 -24.03
CA TRP A 128 7.46 32.12 -23.78
C TRP A 128 6.33 31.37 -24.49
#